data_AF-A0A4W6DEX7-F1
#
_entry.id   AF-A0A4W6DEX7-F1
#
_cell.length_a   1.000
_cell.length_b   1.000
_cell.length_c   1.000
_cell.angle_alpha   90.00
_cell.angle_beta   90.00
_cell.angle_gamma   90.00
#
_symmetry.space_group_name_H-M   'P 1'
#
loop_
_entity.id
_entity.type
_entity.pdbx_description
1 polymer ?
#
loop_
_entity_poly.entity_id
_entity_poly.type
_entity_poly.pdbx_seq_one_letter_code
_entity_poly.pdbx_strand_id
1 'polypeptide(L)'
;MSHKPLEPLAKKLMKGVIVLELLGVFGAFGLFHTMDNSQDFRNTMKRRFPSILEVYYKSNEWGGVYGIRERDQEAWSAKRD
;
A
#
# COMPACT_ATOMS: atom_id res chain seq x y z
N MET A 1 -21.25 17.76 -41.20
CA MET A 1 -21.44 18.09 -39.77
C MET A 1 -20.27 17.52 -38.99
N SER A 2 -19.46 18.37 -38.34
CA SER A 2 -18.24 17.95 -37.65
C SER A 2 -18.56 17.44 -36.25
N HIS A 3 -18.52 16.12 -36.06
CA HIS A 3 -18.72 15.47 -34.75
C HIS A 3 -17.43 15.49 -33.92
N LYS A 4 -17.01 16.63 -33.36
CA LYS A 4 -15.92 16.65 -32.36
C LYS A 4 -16.07 17.66 -31.21
N PRO A 5 -17.13 17.62 -30.37
CA PRO A 5 -17.16 18.46 -29.16
C PRO A 5 -16.49 17.80 -27.93
N LEU A 6 -16.34 16.47 -27.88
CA LEU A 6 -16.01 15.75 -26.64
C LEU A 6 -14.58 15.15 -26.59
N GLU A 7 -13.91 15.02 -27.73
CA GLU A 7 -12.57 14.41 -27.81
C GLU A 7 -11.51 15.11 -26.93
N PRO A 8 -11.46 16.46 -26.87
CA PRO A 8 -10.50 17.16 -26.00
C PRO A 8 -10.78 16.99 -24.51
N LEU A 9 -12.06 16.93 -24.12
CA LEU A 9 -12.48 16.72 -22.73
C LEU A 9 -12.13 15.30 -22.27
N ALA A 10 -12.46 14.30 -23.08
CA ALA A 10 -12.13 12.90 -22.80
C ALA A 10 -10.61 12.70 -22.60
N LYS A 11 -9.78 13.30 -23.47
CA LYS A 11 -8.32 13.26 -23.35
C LYS A 11 -7.82 13.88 -22.04
N LYS A 12 -8.42 14.99 -21.58
CA LYS A 12 -8.05 15.64 -20.32
C LYS A 12 -8.42 14.78 -19.10
N LEU A 13 -9.61 14.18 -19.11
CA LEU A 13 -10.06 13.27 -18.05
C LEU A 13 -9.18 12.02 -17.98
N MET A 14 -8.88 11.40 -19.12
CA MET A 14 -7.99 10.23 -19.20
C MET A 14 -6.61 10.54 -18.62
N LYS A 15 -6.01 11.69 -18.95
CA LYS A 15 -4.73 12.10 -18.34
C LYS A 15 -4.85 12.27 -16.83
N GLY A 16 -5.96 12.83 -16.35
CA GLY A 16 -6.23 12.94 -14.91
C GLY A 16 -6.31 11.58 -14.22
N VAL A 17 -7.00 10.62 -14.82
CA VAL A 17 -7.09 9.23 -14.32
C VAL A 17 -5.70 8.59 -14.27
N ILE A 18 -4.91 8.69 -15.35
CA ILE A 18 -3.55 8.14 -15.39
C ILE A 18 -2.68 8.73 -14.27
N VAL A 19 -2.72 10.05 -14.06
CA VAL A 19 -1.96 10.68 -12.98
C VAL A 19 -2.43 10.17 -11.61
N LEU A 20 -3.74 10.05 -11.40
CA LEU A 20 -4.28 9.55 -10.15
C LEU A 20 -3.90 8.08 -9.89
N GLU A 21 -3.96 7.23 -10.91
CA GLU A 21 -3.53 5.84 -10.84
C GLU A 21 -2.04 5.73 -10.50
N LEU A 22 -1.19 6.50 -11.16
CA LEU A 22 0.25 6.54 -10.87
C LEU A 22 0.50 6.94 -9.41
N LEU A 23 -0.15 8.00 -8.92
CA LEU A 23 -0.03 8.43 -7.52
C LEU A 23 -0.47 7.34 -6.55
N GLY A 24 -1.55 6.63 -6.86
CA GLY A 24 -2.02 5.49 -6.06
C GLY A 24 -1.01 4.36 -6.00
N VAL A 25 -0.46 3.94 -7.16
CA VAL A 25 0.55 2.88 -7.25
C VAL A 25 1.83 3.27 -6.51
N PHE A 26 2.33 4.50 -6.70
CA PHE A 26 3.52 4.98 -5.99
C PHE A 26 3.29 5.07 -4.48
N GLY A 27 2.10 5.51 -4.06
CA GLY A 27 1.73 5.54 -2.64
C GLY A 27 1.72 4.14 -2.01
N ALA A 28 1.10 3.17 -2.68
CA ALA A 28 1.07 1.78 -2.21
C ALA A 28 2.48 1.16 -2.19
N PHE A 29 3.28 1.39 -3.23
CA PHE A 29 4.67 0.93 -3.27
C PHE A 29 5.50 1.52 -2.14
N GLY A 30 5.45 2.85 -1.92
CA GLY A 30 6.19 3.50 -0.85
C GLY A 30 5.77 3.01 0.54
N LEU A 31 4.47 2.77 0.74
CA LEU A 31 3.93 2.18 1.97
C LEU A 31 4.51 0.79 2.22
N PHE A 32 4.42 -0.11 1.23
CA PHE A 32 4.93 -1.49 1.35
C PHE A 32 6.45 -1.52 1.51
N HIS A 33 7.17 -0.74 0.71
CA HIS A 33 8.62 -0.61 0.83
C HIS A 33 9.05 -0.14 2.23
N THR A 34 8.33 0.82 2.83
CA THR A 34 8.63 1.26 4.20
C THR A 34 8.29 0.18 5.23
N MET A 35 7.19 -0.54 5.04
CA MET A 35 6.83 -1.69 5.88
C MET A 35 7.87 -2.80 5.80
N ASP A 36 8.40 -3.14 4.62
CA ASP A 36 9.43 -4.18 4.45
C ASP A 36 10.70 -3.84 5.27
N ASN A 37 11.11 -2.57 5.20
CA ASN A 37 12.37 -2.11 5.77
C ASN A 37 12.30 -1.74 7.26
N SER A 38 11.11 -1.58 7.85
CA SER A 38 10.99 -1.08 9.24
C SER A 38 9.92 -1.80 10.06
N GLN A 39 10.36 -2.59 11.03
CA GLN A 39 9.47 -3.21 12.02
C GLN A 39 8.75 -2.18 12.90
N ASP A 40 9.40 -1.06 13.24
CA ASP A 40 8.77 0.00 14.03
C ASP A 40 7.66 0.72 13.25
N PHE A 41 7.83 0.87 11.93
CA PHE A 41 6.77 1.38 11.07
C PHE A 41 5.60 0.41 10.99
N ARG A 42 5.86 -0.90 10.87
CA ARG A 42 4.81 -1.94 10.97
C ARG A 42 4.09 -1.89 12.32
N ASN A 43 4.79 -1.62 13.44
CA ASN A 43 4.15 -1.44 14.75
C ASN A 43 3.27 -0.18 14.80
N THR A 44 3.69 0.90 14.16
CA THR A 44 2.86 2.10 14.01
C THR A 44 1.58 1.80 13.24
N MET A 45 1.71 1.02 12.16
CA MET A 45 0.59 0.56 11.35
C MET A 45 -0.33 -0.38 12.12
N LYS A 46 0.21 -1.27 12.96
CA LYS A 46 -0.59 -2.08 13.89
C LYS A 46 -1.49 -1.22 14.77
N ARG A 47 -0.97 -0.10 15.29
CA ARG A 47 -1.69 0.79 16.21
C ARG A 47 -2.70 1.69 15.50
N ARG A 48 -2.36 2.25 14.33
CA ARG A 48 -3.21 3.22 13.61
C ARG A 48 -4.10 2.60 12.54
N PHE A 49 -3.58 1.63 11.78
CA PHE A 49 -4.20 1.05 10.59
C PHE A 49 -4.02 -0.47 10.54
N PRO A 50 -4.61 -1.22 11.50
CA PRO A 50 -4.38 -2.66 11.62
C PRO A 50 -4.81 -3.45 10.38
N SER A 51 -5.84 -2.99 9.66
CA SER A 51 -6.28 -3.62 8.41
C SER A 51 -5.24 -3.52 7.29
N ILE A 52 -4.52 -2.40 7.20
CA ILE A 52 -3.46 -2.21 6.19
C ILE A 52 -2.29 -3.14 6.50
N LEU A 53 -1.89 -3.22 7.77
CA LEU A 53 -0.83 -4.15 8.18
C LEU A 53 -1.22 -5.61 7.90
N GLU A 54 -2.49 -5.97 8.10
CA GLU A 54 -2.98 -7.32 7.82
C GLU A 54 -2.95 -7.65 6.32
N VAL A 55 -3.27 -6.69 5.44
CA VAL A 55 -3.12 -6.86 3.99
C VAL A 55 -1.66 -7.06 3.63
N TYR A 56 -0.74 -6.31 4.25
CA TYR A 56 0.70 -6.48 4.05
C TYR A 56 1.18 -7.89 4.41
N TYR A 57 0.74 -8.44 5.55
CA TYR A 57 1.09 -9.81 5.93
C TYR A 57 0.53 -10.82 4.93
N LYS A 58 -0.77 -10.75 4.63
CA LYS A 58 -1.40 -11.69 3.69
C LYS A 58 -0.80 -11.65 2.30
N SER A 59 -0.43 -10.46 1.83
CA SER A 59 0.20 -10.30 0.50
C SER A 59 1.57 -10.97 0.46
N ASN A 60 2.37 -10.83 1.52
CA ASN A 60 3.66 -11.51 1.66
C ASN A 60 3.48 -13.03 1.79
N GLU A 61 2.54 -13.48 2.61
CA GLU A 61 2.20 -14.91 2.79
C GLU A 61 1.72 -15.55 1.48
N TRP A 62 0.91 -14.84 0.69
CA TRP A 62 0.52 -15.27 -0.66
C TRP A 62 1.69 -15.29 -1.64
N GLY A 63 2.65 -14.37 -1.48
CA GLY A 63 3.92 -14.38 -2.21
C GLY A 63 4.93 -15.42 -1.73
N GLY A 64 4.58 -16.24 -0.72
CA GLY A 64 5.45 -17.28 -0.15
C GLY A 64 6.47 -16.78 0.87
N VAL A 65 6.39 -15.51 1.27
CA VAL A 65 7.26 -14.91 2.29
C VAL A 65 6.58 -15.00 3.65
N TYR A 66 6.92 -16.05 4.40
CA TYR A 66 6.35 -16.32 5.73
C TYR A 66 7.27 -15.83 6.87
N GLY A 67 6.75 -15.81 8.10
CA GLY A 67 7.54 -15.52 9.29
C GLY A 67 7.59 -14.04 9.68
N ILE A 68 7.13 -13.11 8.83
CA ILE A 68 7.18 -11.67 9.15
C ILE A 68 6.22 -11.36 10.31
N ARG A 69 5.00 -11.90 10.26
CA ARG A 69 3.97 -11.68 11.27
C ARG A 69 4.41 -12.21 12.63
N GLU A 70 4.96 -13.41 12.65
CA GLU A 70 5.40 -14.12 13.86
C GLU A 70 6.54 -13.35 14.53
N ARG A 71 7.59 -12.98 13.77
CA ARG A 71 8.71 -12.18 14.30
C ARG A 71 8.26 -10.82 14.84
N ASP A 72 7.31 -10.18 14.18
CA ASP A 72 6.74 -8.93 14.65
C ASP A 72 5.95 -9.12 15.96
N GLN A 73 5.16 -10.18 16.06
CA GLN A 73 4.43 -10.51 17.28
C GLN A 73 5.37 -10.80 18.46
N GLU A 74 6.41 -11.60 18.24
CA GLU A 74 7.45 -11.90 19.23
C GLU A 74 8.18 -10.64 19.70
N ALA A 75 8.60 -9.79 18.76
CA ALA A 75 9.30 -8.54 19.08
C ALA A 75 8.42 -7.56 19.87
N TRP A 76 7.11 -7.58 19.63
CA TRP A 76 6.17 -6.68 20.31
C TRP A 76 5.60 -7.24 21.61
N SER A 77 5.58 -8.57 21.80
CA SER A 77 5.25 -9.17 23.09
C SER A 77 6.40 -8.99 24.08
N ALA A 78 7.66 -9.17 23.64
CA ALA A 78 8.85 -8.99 24.48
C ALA A 78 9.05 -7.54 24.98
N LYS A 79 8.43 -6.54 24.34
CA LYS A 79 8.46 -5.14 24.79
C LYS A 79 7.42 -4.81 25.88
N ARG A 80 6.56 -5.76 26.27
CA ARG A 80 5.49 -5.54 27.28
C ARG A 80 5.86 -6.06 28.68
N ASP A 81 7.04 -6.64 28.84
CA ASP A 81 7.67 -7.03 30.10
C ASP A 81 8.76 -6.03 30.50
#